data_AF-A0A6I4UD84-F1
#
_entry.id   AF-A0A6I4UD84-F1
#
_cell.length_a   1.000
_cell.length_b   1.000
_cell.length_c   1.000
_cell.angle_alpha   90.00
_cell.angle_beta   90.00
_cell.angle_gamma   90.00
#
_symmetry.space_group_name_H-M   'P 1'
#
loop_
_entity.id
_entity.type
_entity.pdbx_description
1 polymer ?
#
loop_
_entity_poly.entity_id
_entity_poly.type
_entity_poly.pdbx_seq_one_letter_code
_entity_poly.pdbx_strand_id
1 'polypeptide(L)'
;MPEREKELSLRLHRQFYDQVARRVDEMIEAHGRILVLDVHSYNHRRAGRDAEPDDPQLSPDIDLGATTLDKDIFGGLLERFGDALRSRPLNGRTLEVGTNIRWKDGGHFPEWLHAKYGDAACVITLEYKKVFMDEWGRSADILALQDLREGFLAAVDEARDWLAEHPAPGQAQRKDRMPA
;
A
#
# COMPACT_ATOMS: atom_id res chain seq x y z
N MET A 1 13.51 22.97 -16.30
CA MET A 1 12.71 23.54 -15.20
C MET A 1 13.46 24.76 -14.66
N PRO A 2 12.82 25.93 -14.56
CA PRO A 2 13.36 27.13 -13.91
C PRO A 2 13.87 26.86 -12.49
N GLU A 3 14.95 27.54 -12.06
CA GLU A 3 15.57 27.31 -10.74
C GLU A 3 14.62 27.54 -9.56
N ARG A 4 13.73 28.53 -9.62
CA ARG A 4 12.73 28.77 -8.57
C ARG A 4 11.75 27.60 -8.41
N GLU A 5 11.33 26.99 -9.51
CA GLU A 5 10.44 25.82 -9.48
C GLU A 5 11.16 24.60 -8.91
N LYS A 6 12.44 24.42 -9.26
CA LYS A 6 13.30 23.38 -8.69
C LYS A 6 13.42 23.52 -7.17
N GLU A 7 13.72 24.73 -6.69
CA GLU A 7 13.88 25.00 -5.27
C GLU A 7 12.57 24.77 -4.50
N LEU A 8 11.45 25.21 -5.05
CA LEU A 8 10.13 24.96 -4.48
C LEU A 8 9.82 23.46 -4.40
N SER A 9 10.04 22.71 -5.49
CA SER A 9 9.82 21.26 -5.53
C SER A 9 10.66 20.53 -4.48
N LEU A 10 11.95 20.86 -4.38
CA LEU A 10 12.85 20.26 -3.38
C LEU A 10 12.46 20.61 -1.94
N ARG A 11 11.94 21.81 -1.71
CA ARG A 11 11.43 22.21 -0.39
C ARG A 11 10.18 21.40 -0.01
N LEU A 12 9.23 21.26 -0.92
CA LEU A 12 8.02 20.46 -0.70
C LEU A 12 8.36 18.99 -0.46
N HIS A 13 9.31 18.45 -1.24
CA HIS A 13 9.82 17.10 -1.05
C HIS A 13 10.39 16.91 0.36
N ARG A 14 11.29 17.78 0.83
CA ARG A 14 11.83 17.69 2.20
C ARG A 14 10.73 17.79 3.26
N GLN A 15 9.81 18.74 3.12
CA GLN A 15 8.69 18.91 4.04
C GLN A 15 7.79 17.67 4.12
N PHE A 16 7.58 16.96 3.01
CA PHE A 16 6.83 15.71 2.99
C PHE A 16 7.55 14.63 3.83
N TYR A 17 8.83 14.37 3.57
CA TYR A 17 9.58 13.35 4.29
C TYR A 17 9.76 13.68 5.77
N ASP A 18 9.96 14.96 6.13
CA ASP A 18 10.03 15.40 7.53
C ASP A 18 8.70 15.15 8.28
N GLN A 19 7.56 15.41 7.62
CA GLN A 19 6.24 15.15 8.20
C GLN A 19 5.96 13.66 8.37
N VAL A 20 6.27 12.85 7.36
CA VAL A 20 6.10 11.40 7.42
C VAL A 20 6.99 10.82 8.52
N ALA A 21 8.26 11.20 8.58
CA ALA A 21 9.19 10.75 9.60
C ALA A 21 8.66 10.99 11.00
N ARG A 22 8.26 12.24 11.32
CA ARG A 22 7.70 12.57 12.64
C ARG A 22 6.49 11.71 12.98
N ARG A 23 5.58 11.52 12.01
CA ARG A 23 4.37 10.73 12.25
C ARG A 23 4.68 9.25 12.49
N VAL A 24 5.61 8.69 11.73
CA VAL A 24 6.07 7.31 11.89
C VAL A 24 6.79 7.12 13.22
N ASP A 25 7.67 8.05 13.61
CA ASP A 25 8.36 8.05 14.91
C ASP A 25 7.34 7.99 16.07
N GLU A 26 6.33 8.88 16.08
CA GLU A 26 5.27 8.90 17.10
C GLU A 26 4.47 7.58 17.15
N MET A 27 4.13 7.02 15.99
CA MET A 27 3.32 5.80 15.95
C MET A 27 4.14 4.57 16.36
N ILE A 28 5.42 4.49 16.02
CA ILE A 28 6.32 3.43 16.49
C ILE A 28 6.56 3.56 17.98
N GLU A 29 6.75 4.77 18.52
CA GLU A 29 6.88 4.97 19.97
C GLU A 29 5.65 4.46 20.73
N ALA A 30 4.44 4.75 20.21
CA ALA A 30 3.18 4.34 20.83
C ALA A 30 2.87 2.85 20.66
N HIS A 31 3.16 2.27 19.49
CA HIS A 31 2.68 0.94 19.10
C HIS A 31 3.78 -0.11 18.94
N GLY A 32 5.05 0.27 18.99
CA GLY A 32 6.22 -0.59 18.75
C GLY A 32 6.40 -1.00 17.29
N ARG A 33 5.30 -1.21 16.56
CA ARG A 33 5.28 -1.59 15.15
C ARG A 33 4.04 -1.02 14.46
N ILE A 34 4.22 -0.63 13.20
CA ILE A 34 3.16 -0.06 12.37
C ILE A 34 3.10 -0.71 10.99
N LEU A 35 1.95 -0.61 10.36
CA LEU A 35 1.75 -0.85 8.93
C LEU A 35 1.51 0.49 8.23
N VAL A 36 2.28 0.74 7.17
CA VAL A 36 2.12 1.88 6.26
C VAL A 36 1.56 1.34 4.95
N LEU A 37 0.39 1.85 4.56
CA LEU A 37 -0.23 1.55 3.27
C LEU A 37 0.09 2.69 2.30
N ASP A 38 0.91 2.40 1.30
CA ASP A 38 1.33 3.35 0.27
C ASP A 38 0.45 3.19 -0.98
N VAL A 39 -0.59 4.02 -1.09
CA VAL A 39 -1.70 3.81 -2.04
C VAL A 39 -1.48 4.58 -3.34
N HIS A 40 -1.48 3.86 -4.46
CA HIS A 40 -1.27 4.37 -5.80
C HIS A 40 -2.29 3.82 -6.79
N SER A 41 -2.25 4.35 -8.01
CA SER A 41 -2.97 3.78 -9.13
C SER A 41 -2.22 3.97 -10.43
N TYR A 42 -2.44 3.07 -11.39
CA TYR A 42 -1.68 3.04 -12.63
C TYR A 42 -2.55 2.88 -13.87
N ASN A 43 -2.03 3.45 -14.96
CA ASN A 43 -2.65 3.37 -16.27
C ASN A 43 -2.30 2.03 -16.93
N HIS A 44 -3.31 1.36 -17.46
CA HIS A 44 -3.21 0.13 -18.26
C HIS A 44 -3.55 0.35 -19.74
N ARG A 45 -4.02 1.54 -20.15
CA ARG A 45 -4.22 1.92 -21.56
C ARG A 45 -3.25 3.02 -21.96
N ARG A 46 -1.94 2.76 -21.78
CA ARG A 46 -0.89 3.78 -21.95
C ARG A 46 -0.66 4.18 -23.41
N ALA A 47 -0.92 3.27 -24.35
CA ALA A 47 -0.70 3.50 -25.78
C ALA A 47 -1.79 4.36 -26.45
N GLY A 48 -2.89 4.62 -25.77
CA GLY A 48 -3.99 5.44 -26.30
C GLY A 48 -5.36 4.95 -25.81
N ARG A 49 -6.39 5.76 -26.05
CA ARG A 49 -7.78 5.45 -25.67
C ARG A 49 -8.29 4.18 -26.34
N ASP A 50 -8.02 4.06 -27.64
CA ASP A 50 -8.51 2.96 -28.50
C ASP A 50 -7.49 1.82 -28.63
N ALA A 51 -6.36 1.90 -27.92
CA ALA A 51 -5.37 0.83 -27.90
C ALA A 51 -5.81 -0.30 -26.98
N GLU A 52 -5.33 -1.52 -27.27
CA GLU A 52 -5.51 -2.65 -26.36
C GLU A 52 -4.89 -2.35 -24.98
N PRO A 53 -5.53 -2.81 -23.90
CA PRO A 53 -4.95 -2.71 -22.57
C PRO A 53 -3.66 -3.53 -22.43
N ASP A 54 -2.85 -3.18 -21.42
CA ASP A 54 -1.69 -3.97 -21.00
C ASP A 54 -2.09 -5.44 -20.74
N ASP A 55 -1.18 -6.38 -21.01
CA ASP A 55 -1.37 -7.82 -20.78
C ASP A 55 -1.84 -8.08 -19.34
N PRO A 56 -3.04 -8.67 -19.13
CA PRO A 56 -3.56 -8.97 -17.81
C PRO A 56 -2.63 -9.81 -16.93
N GLN A 57 -1.77 -10.67 -17.51
CA GLN A 57 -0.83 -11.48 -16.73
C GLN A 57 0.33 -10.66 -16.14
N LEU A 58 0.66 -9.53 -16.75
CA LEU A 58 1.71 -8.61 -16.30
C LEU A 58 1.14 -7.34 -15.65
N SER A 59 -0.17 -7.31 -15.46
CA SER A 59 -0.95 -6.15 -15.07
C SER A 59 -2.14 -6.65 -14.24
N PRO A 60 -1.95 -7.03 -12.96
CA PRO A 60 -3.05 -7.48 -12.10
C PRO A 60 -3.98 -6.30 -11.77
N ASP A 61 -5.22 -6.53 -11.35
CA ASP A 61 -6.11 -5.43 -10.96
C ASP A 61 -5.57 -4.63 -9.78
N ILE A 62 -4.89 -5.30 -8.85
CA ILE A 62 -4.11 -4.69 -7.78
C ILE A 62 -2.75 -5.39 -7.72
N ASP A 63 -1.65 -4.63 -7.83
CA ASP A 63 -0.30 -5.16 -7.57
C ASP A 63 0.14 -4.70 -6.18
N LEU A 64 0.53 -5.66 -5.33
CA LEU A 64 1.05 -5.39 -4.00
C LEU A 64 2.57 -5.29 -4.07
N GLY A 65 3.11 -4.12 -3.77
CA GLY A 65 4.53 -3.91 -3.58
C GLY A 65 4.95 -4.35 -2.18
N ALA A 66 5.78 -5.40 -2.11
CA ALA A 66 6.26 -6.01 -0.88
C ALA A 66 7.76 -6.34 -0.94
N THR A 67 8.56 -5.50 -1.61
CA THR A 67 9.99 -5.77 -1.80
C THR A 67 10.83 -5.59 -0.54
N THR A 68 10.42 -4.68 0.35
CA THR A 68 11.21 -4.29 1.54
C THR A 68 10.73 -4.94 2.82
N LEU A 69 9.53 -5.54 2.85
CA LEU A 69 9.03 -6.19 4.05
C LEU A 69 9.77 -7.51 4.30
N ASP A 70 10.06 -7.81 5.57
CA ASP A 70 10.54 -9.12 5.98
C ASP A 70 9.40 -10.14 5.88
N LYS A 71 9.55 -11.14 5.01
CA LYS A 71 8.52 -12.16 4.76
C LYS A 71 8.42 -13.17 5.91
N ASP A 72 9.46 -13.37 6.70
CA ASP A 72 9.40 -14.26 7.86
C ASP A 72 8.55 -13.63 8.97
N ILE A 73 8.50 -12.30 9.03
CA ILE A 73 7.68 -11.54 9.99
C ILE A 73 6.30 -11.23 9.42
N PHE A 74 6.22 -10.69 8.20
CA PHE A 74 5.00 -10.11 7.63
C PHE A 74 4.40 -10.92 6.47
N GLY A 75 4.95 -12.10 6.15
CA GLY A 75 4.43 -12.94 5.07
C GLY A 75 2.95 -13.28 5.25
N GLY A 76 2.56 -13.67 6.47
CA GLY A 76 1.15 -13.94 6.81
C GLY A 76 0.26 -12.70 6.75
N LEU A 77 0.78 -11.52 7.10
CA LEU A 77 0.05 -10.25 6.94
C LEU A 77 -0.22 -9.99 5.46
N LEU A 78 0.81 -10.10 4.62
CA LEU A 78 0.72 -9.86 3.18
C LEU A 78 -0.28 -10.81 2.49
N GLU A 79 -0.24 -12.09 2.86
CA GLU A 79 -1.17 -13.10 2.32
C GLU A 79 -2.62 -12.78 2.70
N ARG A 80 -2.91 -12.62 4.00
CA ARG A 80 -4.26 -12.32 4.49
C ARG A 80 -4.78 -10.99 3.95
N PHE A 81 -3.92 -9.97 3.86
CA PHE A 81 -4.27 -8.68 3.25
C PHE A 81 -4.64 -8.83 1.78
N GLY A 82 -3.85 -9.58 1.00
CA GLY A 82 -4.14 -9.86 -0.40
C GLY A 82 -5.44 -10.64 -0.60
N ASP A 83 -5.72 -11.64 0.24
CA ASP A 83 -6.95 -12.42 0.18
C ASP A 83 -8.19 -11.59 0.55
N ALA A 84 -8.06 -10.71 1.55
CA ALA A 84 -9.11 -9.78 1.92
C ALA A 84 -9.43 -8.79 0.79
N LEU A 85 -8.43 -8.30 0.04
CA LEU A 85 -8.66 -7.50 -1.16
C LEU A 85 -9.44 -8.29 -2.23
N ARG A 86 -9.14 -9.57 -2.43
CA ARG A 86 -9.85 -10.46 -3.38
C ARG A 86 -11.26 -10.82 -2.93
N SER A 87 -11.58 -10.67 -1.64
CA SER A 87 -12.86 -11.12 -1.05
C SER A 87 -14.08 -10.36 -1.56
N ARG A 88 -13.88 -9.17 -2.15
CA ARG A 88 -14.94 -8.32 -2.69
C ARG A 88 -14.89 -8.31 -4.21
N PRO A 89 -16.03 -8.50 -4.90
CA PRO A 89 -16.06 -8.45 -6.35
C PRO A 89 -15.87 -7.01 -6.85
N LEU A 90 -15.29 -6.87 -8.03
CA LEU A 90 -15.30 -5.63 -8.81
C LEU A 90 -16.23 -5.82 -9.99
N ASN A 91 -17.35 -5.08 -10.07
CA ASN A 91 -18.34 -5.24 -11.13
C ASN A 91 -18.76 -6.71 -11.34
N GLY A 92 -18.91 -7.46 -10.24
CA GLY A 92 -19.34 -8.87 -10.24
C GLY A 92 -18.27 -9.90 -10.59
N ARG A 93 -17.02 -9.50 -10.85
CA ARG A 93 -15.88 -10.43 -11.05
C ARG A 93 -14.91 -10.40 -9.88
N THR A 94 -14.22 -11.51 -9.64
CA THR A 94 -13.11 -11.57 -8.69
C THR A 94 -11.95 -10.70 -9.21
N LEU A 95 -11.28 -10.00 -8.29
CA LEU A 95 -10.09 -9.22 -8.57
C LEU A 95 -8.87 -10.14 -8.71
N GLU A 96 -8.04 -9.87 -9.72
CA GLU A 96 -6.69 -10.41 -9.77
C GLU A 96 -5.79 -9.53 -8.91
N VAL A 97 -5.38 -10.03 -7.76
CA VAL A 97 -4.40 -9.37 -6.90
C VAL A 97 -3.07 -10.10 -7.04
N GLY A 98 -2.00 -9.37 -7.38
CA GLY A 98 -0.64 -9.89 -7.51
C GLY A 98 0.29 -9.31 -6.47
N THR A 99 1.49 -9.86 -6.33
CA THR A 99 2.56 -9.30 -5.51
C THR A 99 3.80 -9.13 -6.37
N ASN A 100 4.28 -7.89 -6.48
CA ASN A 100 5.48 -7.53 -7.24
C ASN A 100 5.48 -8.06 -8.69
N ILE A 101 4.32 -8.11 -9.35
CA ILE A 101 4.20 -8.61 -10.73
C ILE A 101 4.68 -7.55 -11.72
N ARG A 102 4.13 -6.34 -11.62
CA ARG A 102 4.41 -5.22 -12.52
C ARG A 102 5.57 -4.38 -11.99
N TRP A 103 5.67 -4.20 -10.67
CA TRP A 103 6.79 -3.51 -10.02
C TRP A 103 7.62 -4.47 -9.18
N LYS A 104 8.55 -5.14 -9.86
CA LYS A 104 9.45 -6.13 -9.26
C LYS A 104 10.49 -5.51 -8.33
N ASP A 105 10.93 -4.29 -8.64
CA ASP A 105 12.03 -3.63 -7.95
C ASP A 105 11.55 -2.77 -6.76
N GLY A 106 10.24 -2.52 -6.63
CA GLY A 106 9.68 -1.67 -5.58
C GLY A 106 9.79 -0.18 -5.90
N GLY A 107 9.98 0.63 -4.86
CA GLY A 107 10.02 2.09 -4.98
C GLY A 107 10.72 2.76 -3.81
N HIS A 108 11.15 4.00 -4.05
CA HIS A 108 11.96 4.77 -3.11
C HIS A 108 11.30 4.98 -1.73
N PHE A 109 9.98 5.16 -1.67
CA PHE A 109 9.29 5.47 -0.42
C PHE A 109 9.28 4.29 0.58
N PRO A 110 8.87 3.07 0.17
CA PRO A 110 9.07 1.86 0.97
C PRO A 110 10.53 1.61 1.36
N GLU A 111 11.47 1.77 0.42
CA GLU A 111 12.91 1.60 0.68
C GLU A 111 13.44 2.57 1.74
N TRP A 112 13.05 3.84 1.65
CA TRP A 112 13.43 4.87 2.62
C TRP A 112 12.87 4.57 4.02
N LEU A 113 11.60 4.16 4.12
CA LEU A 113 11.00 3.78 5.40
C LEU A 113 11.70 2.56 6.00
N HIS A 114 11.91 1.51 5.21
CA HIS A 114 12.57 0.29 5.68
C HIS A 114 14.02 0.55 6.10
N ALA A 115 14.78 1.33 5.33
CA ALA A 115 16.15 1.69 5.69
C ALA A 115 16.24 2.47 7.02
N LYS A 116 15.20 3.25 7.35
CA LYS A 116 15.16 4.05 8.57
C LYS A 116 14.61 3.30 9.78
N TYR A 117 13.62 2.43 9.59
CA TYR A 117 12.83 1.85 10.67
C TYR A 117 12.87 0.32 10.75
N GLY A 118 13.44 -0.35 9.75
CA GLY A 118 13.43 -1.81 9.64
C GLY A 118 12.02 -2.38 9.81
N ASP A 119 11.90 -3.43 10.62
CA ASP A 119 10.64 -4.13 10.85
C ASP A 119 9.66 -3.38 11.78
N ALA A 120 10.05 -2.22 12.31
CA ALA A 120 9.12 -1.38 13.06
C ALA A 120 8.11 -0.68 12.13
N ALA A 121 8.42 -0.53 10.83
CA ALA A 121 7.51 -0.01 9.83
C ALA A 121 7.40 -0.98 8.64
N CYS A 122 6.37 -1.83 8.67
CA CYS A 122 6.01 -2.64 7.51
C CYS A 122 5.34 -1.74 6.47
N VAL A 123 5.76 -1.83 5.21
CA VAL A 123 5.16 -1.07 4.10
C VAL A 123 4.59 -2.04 3.09
N ILE A 124 3.32 -1.84 2.73
CA ILE A 124 2.69 -2.50 1.59
C ILE A 124 2.27 -1.38 0.63
N THR A 125 2.84 -1.39 -0.57
CA THR A 125 2.41 -0.49 -1.65
C THR A 125 1.22 -1.11 -2.37
N LEU A 126 0.13 -0.37 -2.53
CA LEU A 126 -1.04 -0.81 -3.29
C LEU A 126 -1.07 -0.09 -4.63
N GLU A 127 -0.92 -0.82 -5.72
CA GLU A 127 -1.00 -0.27 -7.07
C GLU A 127 -2.31 -0.69 -7.73
N TYR A 128 -3.33 0.18 -7.67
CA TYR A 128 -4.63 -0.09 -8.28
C TYR A 128 -4.59 0.17 -9.79
N LYS A 129 -4.89 -0.84 -10.60
CA LYS A 129 -5.16 -0.63 -12.02
C LYS A 129 -6.37 0.29 -12.14
N LYS A 130 -6.31 1.29 -13.01
CA LYS A 130 -7.42 2.23 -13.25
C LYS A 130 -8.57 1.64 -14.06
N VAL A 131 -9.03 0.45 -13.68
CA VAL A 131 -10.25 -0.18 -14.21
C VAL A 131 -11.52 0.53 -13.73
N PHE A 132 -11.39 1.38 -12.71
CA PHE A 132 -12.46 2.20 -12.17
C PHE A 132 -12.65 3.53 -12.89
N MET A 133 -11.94 3.81 -13.99
CA MET A 133 -12.10 5.06 -14.74
C MET A 133 -11.71 4.95 -16.22
N ASP A 134 -12.22 5.88 -17.04
CA ASP A 134 -11.64 6.19 -18.35
C ASP A 134 -10.38 7.03 -18.14
N GLU A 135 -9.20 6.42 -18.33
CA GLU A 135 -7.88 7.06 -18.13
C GLU A 135 -7.66 8.30 -19.01
N TRP A 136 -8.29 8.33 -20.18
CA TRP A 136 -8.14 9.40 -21.17
C TRP A 136 -9.29 10.41 -21.08
N GLY A 137 -10.51 9.91 -20.91
CA GLY A 137 -11.72 10.70 -20.73
C GLY A 137 -11.85 11.36 -19.34
N ARG A 138 -11.07 10.87 -18.36
CA ARG A 138 -11.01 11.38 -16.96
C ARG A 138 -12.33 11.25 -16.20
N SER A 139 -13.20 10.31 -16.58
CA SER A 139 -14.44 10.00 -15.89
C SER A 139 -14.29 8.74 -15.05
N ALA A 140 -14.62 8.81 -13.77
CA ALA A 140 -14.64 7.66 -12.88
C ALA A 140 -15.95 6.88 -12.96
N ASP A 141 -15.85 5.55 -12.92
CA ASP A 141 -16.93 4.65 -12.57
C ASP A 141 -17.03 4.60 -11.04
N ILE A 142 -18.09 5.20 -10.52
CA ILE A 142 -18.31 5.33 -9.07
C ILE A 142 -18.61 3.98 -8.43
N LEU A 143 -19.29 3.07 -9.14
CA LEU A 143 -19.61 1.75 -8.59
C LEU A 143 -18.34 0.91 -8.44
N ALA A 144 -17.50 0.89 -9.49
CA ALA A 144 -16.18 0.26 -9.42
C ALA A 144 -15.31 0.83 -8.29
N LEU A 145 -15.34 2.15 -8.05
CA LEU A 145 -14.64 2.76 -6.92
C LEU A 145 -15.19 2.30 -5.56
N GLN A 146 -16.51 2.12 -5.41
CA GLN A 146 -17.09 1.61 -4.17
C GLN A 146 -16.68 0.15 -3.94
N ASP A 147 -16.72 -0.68 -4.97
CA ASP A 147 -16.28 -2.08 -4.90
C ASP A 147 -14.81 -2.18 -4.43
N LEU A 148 -13.92 -1.39 -5.04
CA LEU A 148 -12.50 -1.34 -4.63
C LEU A 148 -12.33 -0.83 -3.19
N ARG A 149 -13.16 0.13 -2.76
CA ARG A 149 -13.17 0.63 -1.39
C ARG A 149 -13.60 -0.45 -0.40
N GLU A 150 -14.61 -1.25 -0.73
CA GLU A 150 -15.03 -2.37 0.14
C GLU A 150 -13.92 -3.39 0.32
N GLY A 151 -13.22 -3.76 -0.76
CA GLY A 151 -12.05 -4.64 -0.70
C GLY A 151 -10.93 -4.04 0.15
N PHE A 152 -10.63 -2.76 -0.04
CA PHE A 152 -9.63 -2.04 0.77
C PHE A 152 -9.97 -2.04 2.27
N LEU A 153 -11.22 -1.78 2.63
CA LEU A 153 -11.67 -1.78 4.02
C LEU A 153 -11.56 -3.17 4.64
N ALA A 154 -11.96 -4.23 3.92
CA ALA A 154 -11.80 -5.60 4.38
C ALA A 154 -10.32 -5.93 4.64
N ALA A 155 -9.42 -5.49 3.76
CA ALA A 155 -7.98 -5.70 3.93
C ALA A 155 -7.40 -4.92 5.12
N VAL A 156 -7.89 -3.70 5.37
CA VAL A 156 -7.52 -2.92 6.56
C VAL A 156 -7.98 -3.61 7.84
N ASP A 157 -9.20 -4.14 7.87
CA ASP A 157 -9.71 -4.88 9.04
C ASP A 157 -8.88 -6.13 9.30
N GLU A 158 -8.58 -6.90 8.25
CA GLU A 158 -7.72 -8.08 8.33
C GLU A 158 -6.30 -7.77 8.83
N ALA A 159 -5.72 -6.65 8.35
CA ALA A 159 -4.42 -6.19 8.84
C ALA A 159 -4.44 -5.80 10.31
N ARG A 160 -5.53 -5.18 10.79
CA ARG A 160 -5.68 -4.83 12.21
C ARG A 160 -5.73 -6.07 13.08
N ASP A 161 -6.51 -7.07 12.68
CA ASP A 161 -6.63 -8.33 13.39
C ASP A 161 -5.28 -9.05 13.44
N TRP A 162 -4.59 -9.14 12.29
CA TRP A 162 -3.26 -9.75 12.24
C TRP A 162 -2.25 -9.04 13.15
N LEU A 163 -2.21 -7.69 13.15
CA LEU A 163 -1.31 -6.92 14.02
C LEU A 163 -1.65 -7.07 15.51
N ALA A 164 -2.92 -7.29 15.85
CA ALA A 164 -3.33 -7.55 17.22
C ALA A 164 -2.91 -8.96 17.69
N GLU A 165 -3.00 -9.96 16.81
CA GLU A 165 -2.54 -11.33 17.04
C GLU A 165 -1.01 -11.43 17.12
N HIS A 166 -0.31 -10.56 16.39
CA HIS A 166 1.14 -10.50 16.30
C HIS A 166 1.63 -9.14 16.83
N PRO A 167 1.67 -8.92 18.15
CA PRO A 167 2.14 -7.66 18.72
C PRO A 167 3.65 -7.47 18.50
N ALA A 168 4.11 -6.22 18.54
CA ALA A 168 5.53 -5.90 18.43
C ALA A 168 6.37 -6.58 19.53
N PRO A 169 7.62 -6.99 19.25
CA PRO A 169 8.53 -7.47 20.29
C PRO A 169 8.62 -6.47 21.46
N GLY A 170 8.36 -6.93 22.68
CA GLY A 170 8.37 -6.10 23.90
C GLY A 170 7.04 -5.44 24.28
N GLN A 171 6.02 -5.41 23.40
CA GLN A 171 4.66 -4.99 23.80
C GLN A 171 3.90 -6.07 24.57
N ALA A 172 4.07 -7.35 24.22
CA ALA A 172 3.47 -8.47 24.95
C ALA A 172 3.83 -8.43 26.46
N GLN A 173 5.09 -8.10 26.77
CA GLN A 173 5.60 -7.98 28.15
C GLN A 173 5.06 -6.76 28.92
N ARG A 174 4.56 -5.72 28.23
CA ARG A 174 3.93 -4.55 28.86
C ARG A 174 2.47 -4.82 29.24
N LYS A 175 1.73 -5.60 28.43
CA LYS A 175 0.37 -6.04 28.77
C LYS A 175 0.34 -6.94 30.02
N ASP A 176 1.33 -7.82 30.17
CA ASP A 176 1.46 -8.70 31.35
C ASP A 176 1.85 -7.97 32.65
N ARG A 177 2.21 -6.68 32.58
CA ARG A 177 2.66 -5.86 33.72
C ARG A 177 1.66 -4.82 34.20
N MET A 178 0.49 -4.69 33.58
CA MET A 178 -0.59 -3.82 34.07
C MET A 178 -1.46 -4.61 35.08
N PRO A 179 -1.64 -4.14 36.33
CA PRO A 179 -2.58 -4.77 37.24
C PRO A 179 -4.02 -4.54 36.76
N ALA A 180 -4.86 -5.54 37.02
CA ALA A 180 -6.30 -5.56 36.71
C ALA A 180 -7.08 -4.41 37.37
#